data_AF-A0A3B9DV86-F1
#
_entry.id   AF-A0A3B9DV86-F1
#
_cell.length_a   1.000
_cell.length_b   1.000
_cell.length_c   1.000
_cell.angle_alpha   90.00
_cell.angle_beta   90.00
_cell.angle_gamma   90.00
#
_symmetry.space_group_name_H-M   'P 1'
#
loop_
_entity.id
_entity.type
_entity.pdbx_description
1 polymer ?
#
loop_
_entity_poly.entity_id
_entity_poly.type
_entity_poly.pdbx_seq_one_letter_code
_entity_poly.pdbx_strand_id
1 'polypeptide(L)'
;MNLNEISIWGGKVLDGLYMGWPYKTMLGIVFLALERHLELFTAFACIVCVDLFAKFIALSYGYLAESMTEKPSLIDSVKGIPAAHRAGVINSHAMRTQFVEKISVYMLLVVAGALVDFMLGRSEFANLVIAYLASSELLSIVENLDEAGVSAVHDLAALVKRRRG
;
A
#
# COMPACT_ATOMS: atom_id res chain seq x y z
N MET A 1 50.08 19.60 -22.68
CA MET A 1 49.62 19.35 -21.30
C MET A 1 50.81 18.83 -20.52
N ASN A 2 51.22 19.56 -19.47
CA ASN A 2 52.47 19.27 -18.76
C ASN A 2 52.24 18.20 -17.67
N LEU A 3 53.24 17.38 -17.33
CA LEU A 3 53.11 16.31 -16.33
C LEU A 3 52.66 16.84 -14.95
N ASN A 4 53.06 18.08 -14.64
CA ASN A 4 52.62 18.79 -13.43
C ASN A 4 51.14 19.18 -13.45
N GLU A 5 50.57 19.49 -14.61
CA GLU A 5 49.13 19.78 -14.69
C GLU A 5 48.32 18.50 -14.49
N ILE A 6 48.80 17.37 -15.03
CA ILE A 6 48.16 16.06 -14.88
C ILE A 6 48.16 15.63 -13.41
N SER A 7 49.25 15.84 -12.67
CA SER A 7 49.30 15.51 -11.24
C SER A 7 48.36 16.37 -10.39
N ILE A 8 48.25 17.67 -10.70
CA ILE A 8 47.34 18.61 -10.00
C ILE A 8 45.87 18.24 -10.26
N TRP A 9 45.51 17.93 -11.51
CA TRP A 9 44.16 17.48 -11.85
C TRP A 9 43.85 16.11 -11.23
N GLY A 10 44.81 15.19 -11.24
CA GLY A 10 44.67 13.89 -10.58
C GLY A 10 44.41 14.01 -9.08
N GLY A 11 45.15 14.87 -8.39
CA GLY A 11 44.93 15.16 -6.96
C GLY A 11 43.54 15.72 -6.67
N LYS A 12 43.07 16.71 -7.46
CA LYS A 12 41.73 17.30 -7.29
C LYS A 12 40.60 16.28 -7.49
N VAL A 13 40.74 15.36 -8.44
CA VAL A 13 39.74 14.30 -8.69
C VAL A 13 39.73 13.32 -7.52
N LEU A 14 40.90 12.92 -7.01
CA LEU A 14 41.01 12.01 -5.88
C LEU A 14 40.48 12.64 -4.58
N ASP A 15 40.77 13.91 -4.32
CA ASP A 15 40.25 14.65 -3.17
C ASP A 15 38.72 14.79 -3.25
N GLY A 16 38.18 15.08 -4.44
CA GLY A 16 36.74 15.10 -4.68
C GLY A 16 36.08 13.73 -4.48
N LEU A 17 36.75 12.65 -4.88
CA LEU A 17 36.28 11.28 -4.68
C LEU A 17 36.27 10.92 -3.19
N TYR A 18 37.34 11.26 -2.48
CA TYR A 18 37.50 11.00 -1.05
C TYR A 18 36.47 11.76 -0.20
N MET A 19 36.21 13.03 -0.51
CA MET A 19 35.20 13.83 0.19
C MET A 19 33.77 13.41 -0.15
N GLY A 20 33.51 12.91 -1.36
CA GLY A 20 32.18 12.47 -1.79
C GLY A 20 31.80 11.06 -1.30
N TRP A 21 32.78 10.21 -0.98
CA TRP A 21 32.54 8.82 -0.60
C TRP A 21 31.82 8.66 0.75
N PRO A 22 32.17 9.39 1.84
CA PRO A 22 31.46 9.35 3.11
C PRO A 22 29.98 9.72 3.00
N TYR A 23 29.65 10.70 2.16
CA TYR A 23 28.24 11.07 1.94
C TYR A 23 27.47 9.95 1.23
N LYS A 24 28.06 9.34 0.20
CA LYS A 24 27.45 8.21 -0.51
C LYS A 24 27.24 7.00 0.39
N THR A 25 28.22 6.68 1.24
CA THR A 25 28.11 5.55 2.18
C THR A 25 27.11 5.84 3.29
N MET A 26 27.10 7.05 3.85
CA MET A 26 26.10 7.46 4.86
C MET A 26 24.68 7.41 4.30
N LEU A 27 24.47 7.93 3.08
CA LEU A 27 23.19 7.84 2.39
C LEU A 27 22.79 6.37 2.13
N GLY A 28 23.75 5.53 1.75
CA GLY A 28 23.53 4.09 1.55
C GLY A 28 23.12 3.36 2.84
N ILE A 29 23.72 3.68 3.98
CA ILE A 29 23.33 3.12 5.29
C ILE A 29 21.91 3.53 5.66
N VAL A 30 21.55 4.80 5.46
CA VAL A 30 20.19 5.29 5.67
C VAL A 30 19.21 4.57 4.73
N PHE A 31 19.57 4.40 3.46
CA PHE A 31 18.73 3.67 2.50
C PHE A 31 18.52 2.21 2.90
N LEU A 32 19.57 1.49 3.28
CA LEU A 32 19.49 0.10 3.75
C LEU A 32 18.64 -0.03 5.03
N ALA A 33 18.75 0.95 5.93
CA ALA A 33 17.92 0.98 7.14
C ALA A 33 16.44 1.24 6.82
N LEU A 34 16.15 2.01 5.76
CA LEU A 34 14.77 2.34 5.34
C LEU A 34 14.15 1.31 4.40
N GLU A 35 14.96 0.52 3.68
CA GLU A 35 14.51 -0.41 2.65
C GLU A 35 13.42 -1.37 3.16
N ARG A 36 13.65 -1.97 4.33
CA ARG A 36 12.69 -2.90 4.94
C ARG A 36 11.36 -2.23 5.32
N HIS A 37 11.41 -0.99 5.79
CA HIS A 37 10.19 -0.24 6.13
C HIS A 37 9.45 0.24 4.87
N LEU A 38 10.17 0.57 3.79
CA LEU A 38 9.62 0.89 2.48
C LEU A 38 8.91 -0.30 1.84
N GLU A 39 9.50 -1.50 1.93
CA GLU A 39 8.88 -2.73 1.43
C GLU A 39 7.56 -3.02 2.15
N LEU A 40 7.56 -2.99 3.48
CA LEU A 40 6.36 -3.23 4.30
C LEU A 40 5.30 -2.15 4.10
N PHE A 41 5.69 -0.88 3.98
CA PHE A 41 4.79 0.21 3.62
C PHE A 41 4.15 0.00 2.25
N THR A 42 4.93 -0.41 1.26
CA THR A 42 4.44 -0.68 -0.10
C THR A 42 3.44 -1.84 -0.08
N ALA A 43 3.76 -2.94 0.62
CA ALA A 43 2.86 -4.07 0.78
C ALA A 43 1.55 -3.66 1.47
N PHE A 44 1.62 -2.88 2.54
CA PHE A 44 0.44 -2.37 3.24
C PHE A 44 -0.40 -1.45 2.34
N ALA A 45 0.22 -0.52 1.61
CA ALA A 45 -0.46 0.34 0.66
C ALA A 45 -1.20 -0.47 -0.42
N CYS A 46 -0.61 -1.56 -0.91
CA CYS A 46 -1.29 -2.48 -1.82
C CYS A 46 -2.53 -3.12 -1.18
N ILE A 47 -2.46 -3.55 0.08
CA ILE A 47 -3.63 -4.12 0.79
C ILE A 47 -4.74 -3.06 0.92
N VAL A 48 -4.40 -1.83 1.33
CA VAL A 48 -5.38 -0.73 1.43
C VAL A 48 -6.01 -0.40 0.08
N CYS A 49 -5.25 -0.49 -1.02
CA CYS A 49 -5.81 -0.35 -2.37
C CYS A 49 -6.82 -1.47 -2.71
N VAL A 50 -6.54 -2.71 -2.30
CA VAL A 50 -7.48 -3.83 -2.47
C VAL A 50 -8.74 -3.62 -1.63
N ASP A 51 -8.60 -3.09 -0.42
CA ASP A 51 -9.74 -2.70 0.42
C ASP A 51 -10.61 -1.63 -0.24
N LEU A 52 -10.00 -0.56 -0.76
CA LEU A 52 -10.73 0.46 -1.51
C LEU A 52 -11.47 -0.13 -2.71
N PHE A 53 -10.85 -1.09 -3.40
CA PHE A 53 -11.49 -1.78 -4.51
C PHE A 53 -12.67 -2.65 -4.06
N ALA A 54 -12.53 -3.40 -2.97
CA ALA A 54 -13.64 -4.14 -2.36
C ALA A 54 -14.81 -3.23 -2.01
N LYS A 55 -14.53 -2.04 -1.45
CA LYS A 55 -15.54 -1.04 -1.13
C LYS A 55 -16.24 -0.47 -2.37
N PHE A 56 -15.54 -0.27 -3.48
CA PHE A 56 -16.18 0.12 -4.74
C PHE A 56 -17.16 -0.95 -5.24
N ILE A 57 -16.81 -2.23 -5.09
CA ILE A 57 -17.71 -3.34 -5.44
C ILE A 57 -18.93 -3.32 -4.54
N ALA A 58 -18.77 -3.18 -3.23
CA ALA A 58 -19.87 -3.10 -2.26
C ALA A 58 -20.85 -1.96 -2.60
N LEU A 59 -20.33 -0.75 -2.84
CA LEU A 59 -21.15 0.41 -3.20
C LEU A 59 -21.86 0.21 -4.54
N SER A 60 -21.20 -0.38 -5.53
CA SER A 60 -21.83 -0.66 -6.83
C SER A 60 -22.87 -1.77 -6.73
N TYR A 61 -22.67 -2.78 -5.89
CA TYR A 61 -23.65 -3.83 -5.62
C TYR A 61 -24.91 -3.23 -5.00
N GLY A 62 -24.76 -2.39 -3.97
CA GLY A 62 -25.88 -1.68 -3.34
C GLY A 62 -26.68 -0.85 -4.35
N TYR A 63 -26.00 -0.06 -5.19
CA TYR A 63 -26.64 0.72 -6.25
C TYR A 63 -27.40 -0.15 -7.26
N LEU A 64 -26.81 -1.27 -7.68
CA LEU A 64 -27.46 -2.18 -8.64
C LEU A 64 -28.63 -2.93 -8.02
N ALA A 65 -28.52 -3.37 -6.76
CA ALA A 65 -29.59 -4.06 -6.04
C ALA A 65 -30.83 -3.18 -5.84
N GLU A 66 -30.68 -1.86 -5.74
CA GLU A 66 -31.81 -0.93 -5.69
C GLU A 66 -32.50 -0.75 -7.06
N SER A 67 -31.77 -0.97 -8.16
CA SER A 67 -32.25 -0.71 -9.53
C SER A 67 -32.72 -1.96 -10.29
N MET A 68 -32.35 -3.16 -9.84
CA MET A 68 -32.65 -4.44 -10.51
C MET A 68 -33.60 -5.31 -9.67
N THR A 69 -34.50 -6.02 -10.35
CA THR A 69 -35.40 -7.02 -9.73
C THR A 69 -34.71 -8.34 -9.39
N GLU A 70 -33.54 -8.62 -9.98
CA GLU A 70 -32.70 -9.78 -9.70
C GLU A 70 -31.42 -9.37 -8.94
N LYS A 71 -30.92 -10.28 -8.10
CA LYS A 71 -29.69 -10.07 -7.33
C LYS A 71 -28.49 -9.90 -8.28
N PRO A 72 -27.74 -8.79 -8.23
CA PRO A 72 -26.59 -8.57 -9.11
C PRO A 72 -25.50 -9.63 -8.89
N SER A 73 -24.85 -10.11 -9.96
CA SER A 73 -23.62 -10.89 -9.81
C SER A 73 -22.42 -9.97 -9.55
N LEU A 74 -21.25 -10.54 -9.21
CA LEU A 74 -20.06 -9.69 -9.06
C LEU A 74 -19.60 -9.05 -10.33
N ILE A 75 -19.68 -9.80 -11.43
CA ILE A 75 -19.22 -9.29 -12.70
C ILE A 75 -20.04 -8.06 -13.06
N ASP A 76 -21.33 -8.06 -12.70
CA ASP A 76 -22.21 -6.92 -12.86
C ASP A 76 -21.87 -5.79 -11.89
N SER A 77 -21.54 -6.11 -10.63
CA SER A 77 -21.11 -5.12 -9.63
C SER A 77 -19.79 -4.44 -10.01
N VAL A 78 -18.80 -5.19 -10.52
CA VAL A 78 -17.54 -4.64 -11.01
C VAL A 78 -17.76 -3.79 -12.27
N LYS A 79 -18.61 -4.26 -13.20
CA LYS A 79 -18.98 -3.48 -14.39
C LYS A 79 -19.86 -2.27 -14.06
N GLY A 80 -20.55 -2.30 -12.94
CA GLY A 80 -21.43 -1.25 -12.44
C GLY A 80 -20.69 -0.09 -11.79
N ILE A 81 -19.43 -0.27 -11.36
CA ILE A 81 -18.63 0.77 -10.71
C ILE A 81 -18.67 2.11 -11.48
N PRO A 82 -18.46 2.16 -12.82
CA PRO A 82 -18.55 3.41 -13.57
C PRO A 82 -19.95 4.02 -13.58
N ALA A 83 -21.00 3.20 -13.54
CA ALA A 83 -22.38 3.68 -13.48
C ALA A 83 -22.73 4.24 -12.09
N ALA A 84 -22.35 3.54 -11.03
CA ALA A 84 -22.49 4.00 -9.64
C ALA A 84 -21.66 5.27 -9.36
N HIS A 85 -20.49 5.41 -10.00
CA HIS A 85 -19.69 6.63 -9.95
C HIS A 85 -20.38 7.81 -10.63
N ARG A 86 -20.93 7.62 -11.84
CA ARG A 86 -21.73 8.66 -12.52
C ARG A 86 -23.01 9.04 -11.77
N ALA A 87 -23.59 8.10 -11.02
CA ALA A 87 -24.75 8.33 -10.16
C ALA A 87 -24.39 9.08 -8.85
N GLY A 88 -23.11 9.34 -8.59
CA GLY A 88 -22.66 10.04 -7.39
C GLY A 88 -22.63 9.21 -6.11
N VAL A 89 -23.00 7.93 -6.17
CA VAL A 89 -22.92 6.99 -5.03
C VAL A 89 -21.46 6.78 -4.61
N ILE A 90 -20.56 6.74 -5.59
CA ILE A 90 -19.12 6.62 -5.35
C ILE A 90 -18.47 8.02 -5.37
N ASN A 91 -18.22 8.57 -4.18
CA ASN A 91 -17.54 9.86 -4.04
C ASN A 91 -16.02 9.68 -3.88
N SER A 92 -15.26 10.14 -4.88
CA SER A 92 -13.79 10.07 -4.87
C SER A 92 -13.15 10.82 -3.70
N HIS A 93 -13.76 11.89 -3.19
CA HIS A 93 -13.28 12.60 -2.00
C HIS A 93 -13.37 11.70 -0.76
N ALA A 94 -14.55 11.11 -0.52
CA ALA A 94 -14.75 10.21 0.62
C ALA A 94 -13.78 9.01 0.59
N MET A 95 -13.57 8.42 -0.59
CA MET A 95 -12.66 7.29 -0.75
C MET A 95 -11.19 7.68 -0.57
N ARG A 96 -10.78 8.85 -1.07
CA ARG A 96 -9.44 9.38 -0.83
C ARG A 96 -9.21 9.66 0.65
N THR A 97 -10.19 10.24 1.34
CA THR A 97 -10.10 10.49 2.79
C THR A 97 -9.91 9.19 3.55
N GLN A 98 -10.68 8.15 3.24
CA GLN A 98 -10.52 6.83 3.87
C GLN A 98 -9.15 6.19 3.59
N PHE A 99 -8.66 6.28 2.34
CA PHE A 99 -7.31 5.82 2.00
C PHE A 99 -6.24 6.57 2.81
N VAL A 100 -6.32 7.90 2.83
CA VAL A 100 -5.37 8.74 3.57
C VAL A 100 -5.43 8.47 5.06
N GLU A 101 -6.62 8.25 5.62
CA GLU A 101 -6.82 7.89 7.02
C GLU A 101 -6.11 6.58 7.36
N LYS A 102 -6.32 5.52 6.57
CA LYS A 102 -5.67 4.21 6.76
C LYS A 102 -4.14 4.30 6.66
N ILE A 103 -3.63 5.01 5.68
CA ILE A 103 -2.19 5.25 5.54
C ILE A 103 -1.63 6.08 6.70
N SER A 104 -2.35 7.11 7.15
CA SER A 104 -1.91 7.96 8.26
C SER A 104 -1.85 7.18 9.57
N VAL A 105 -2.85 6.33 9.83
CA VAL A 105 -2.90 5.44 10.99
C VAL A 105 -1.72 4.46 10.97
N TYR A 106 -1.42 3.86 9.81
CA TYR A 106 -0.25 3.01 9.65
C TYR A 106 1.05 3.75 9.97
N MET A 107 1.27 4.94 9.40
CA MET A 107 2.48 5.71 9.64
C MET A 107 2.67 6.05 11.12
N LEU A 108 1.61 6.48 11.79
CA LEU A 108 1.66 6.80 13.22
C LEU A 108 1.97 5.58 14.09
N LEU A 109 1.30 4.45 13.84
CA LEU A 109 1.45 3.24 14.65
C LEU A 109 2.80 2.55 14.42
N VAL A 110 3.31 2.52 13.19
CA VAL A 110 4.63 1.95 12.90
C VAL A 110 5.74 2.78 13.54
N VAL A 111 5.63 4.11 13.51
CA VAL A 111 6.57 5.00 14.24
C VAL A 111 6.48 4.74 15.74
N ALA A 112 5.27 4.62 16.30
CA ALA A 112 5.09 4.30 17.71
C ALA A 112 5.71 2.94 18.08
N GLY A 113 5.50 1.90 17.25
CA GLY A 113 6.10 0.58 17.43
C GLY A 113 7.63 0.62 17.37
N ALA A 114 8.19 1.38 16.43
CA ALA A 114 9.64 1.58 16.31
C ALA A 114 10.24 2.33 17.52
N LEU A 115 9.52 3.29 18.09
CA LEU A 115 9.94 3.97 19.32
C LEU A 115 9.94 3.00 20.51
N VAL A 116 8.94 2.13 20.61
CA VAL A 116 8.89 1.08 21.66
C VAL A 116 10.04 0.09 21.49
N ASP A 117 10.31 -0.34 20.25
CA ASP A 117 11.45 -1.18 19.90
C ASP A 117 12.78 -0.53 20.31
N PHE A 118 12.95 0.77 20.04
CA PHE A 118 14.10 1.55 20.49
C PHE A 118 14.23 1.60 22.02
N MET A 119 13.13 1.85 22.74
CA MET A 119 13.13 1.90 24.21
C MET A 119 13.46 0.55 24.85
N LEU A 120 13.04 -0.56 24.23
CA LEU A 120 13.22 -1.91 24.75
C LEU A 120 14.48 -2.61 24.22
N GLY A 121 15.18 -2.01 23.25
CA GLY A 121 16.35 -2.61 22.59
C GLY A 121 16.01 -3.90 21.82
N ARG A 122 14.78 -4.02 21.32
CA ARG A 122 14.27 -5.17 20.55
C ARG A 122 13.65 -4.67 19.24
N SER A 123 13.31 -5.58 18.32
CA SER A 123 12.73 -5.22 17.01
C SER A 123 11.45 -6.01 16.72
N GLU A 124 10.63 -6.24 17.75
CA GLU A 124 9.46 -7.12 17.67
C GLU A 124 8.15 -6.32 17.58
N PHE A 125 8.07 -5.16 18.23
CA PHE A 125 6.82 -4.42 18.38
C PHE A 125 6.37 -3.76 17.08
N ALA A 126 7.28 -3.17 16.31
CA ALA A 126 6.94 -2.62 15.00
C ALA A 126 6.38 -3.71 14.06
N ASN A 127 6.99 -4.90 14.06
CA ASN A 127 6.52 -6.02 13.24
C ASN A 127 5.13 -6.52 13.69
N LEU A 128 4.88 -6.58 15.00
CA LEU A 128 3.57 -6.94 15.55
C LEU A 128 2.49 -5.93 15.16
N VAL A 129 2.80 -4.63 15.23
CA VAL A 129 1.89 -3.56 14.80
C VAL A 129 1.55 -3.69 13.31
N ILE A 130 2.55 -3.94 12.46
CA ILE A 130 2.35 -4.14 11.02
C ILE A 130 1.48 -5.36 10.76
N ALA A 131 1.74 -6.48 11.44
CA ALA A 131 0.95 -7.70 11.31
C ALA A 131 -0.52 -7.49 11.75
N TYR A 132 -0.73 -6.76 12.85
CA TYR A 132 -2.09 -6.42 13.31
C TYR A 132 -2.83 -5.54 12.30
N LEU A 133 -2.20 -4.49 11.80
CA LEU A 133 -2.80 -3.58 10.82
C LEU A 133 -3.11 -4.29 9.50
N ALA A 134 -2.19 -5.13 9.01
CA ALA A 134 -2.45 -5.95 7.83
C ALA A 134 -3.64 -6.90 8.04
N SER A 135 -3.78 -7.47 9.24
CA SER A 135 -4.90 -8.35 9.58
C SER A 135 -6.23 -7.59 9.64
N SER A 136 -6.25 -6.38 10.21
CA SER A 136 -7.47 -5.56 10.25
C SER A 136 -7.90 -5.06 8.87
N GLU A 137 -6.95 -4.73 8.00
CA GLU A 137 -7.25 -4.36 6.61
C GLU A 137 -7.79 -5.55 5.81
N LEU A 138 -7.24 -6.76 6.04
CA LEU A 138 -7.78 -7.97 5.45
C LEU A 138 -9.21 -8.26 5.91
N LEU A 139 -9.51 -8.01 7.18
CA LEU A 139 -10.89 -8.11 7.70
C LEU A 139 -11.82 -7.09 7.04
N SER A 140 -11.39 -5.83 6.90
CA SER A 140 -12.11 -4.77 6.19
C SER A 140 -12.43 -5.16 4.73
N ILE A 141 -11.50 -5.82 4.03
CA ILE A 141 -11.75 -6.35 2.68
C ILE A 141 -12.86 -7.41 2.71
N VAL A 142 -12.79 -8.34 3.67
CA VAL A 142 -13.79 -9.41 3.81
C VAL A 142 -15.17 -8.83 4.10
N GLU A 143 -15.27 -7.86 5.00
CA GLU A 143 -16.52 -7.18 5.34
C GLU A 143 -17.11 -6.44 4.12
N ASN A 144 -16.29 -5.66 3.40
CA ASN A 144 -16.73 -4.97 2.18
C ASN A 144 -17.20 -5.96 1.09
N LEU A 145 -16.55 -7.13 0.96
CA LEU A 145 -16.95 -8.16 0.00
C LEU A 145 -18.19 -8.95 0.45
N ASP A 146 -18.39 -9.13 1.75
CA ASP A 146 -19.59 -9.77 2.32
C ASP A 146 -20.83 -8.89 2.09
N GLU A 147 -20.69 -7.57 2.24
CA GLU A 147 -21.73 -6.60 1.87
C GLU A 147 -22.10 -6.66 0.38
N ALA A 148 -21.12 -6.94 -0.49
CA ALA A 148 -21.35 -7.18 -1.92
C ALA A 148 -22.02 -8.54 -2.21
N GLY A 149 -22.29 -9.35 -1.17
CA GLY A 149 -22.99 -10.63 -1.20
C GLY A 149 -22.04 -11.82 -1.33
N VAL A 150 -22.35 -12.92 -0.64
CA VAL A 150 -21.60 -14.21 -0.61
C VAL A 150 -21.24 -14.78 -2.01
N SER A 151 -21.95 -14.40 -3.08
CA SER A 151 -21.55 -14.71 -4.47
C SER A 151 -20.19 -14.08 -4.84
N ALA A 152 -19.76 -13.05 -4.12
CA ALA A 152 -18.55 -12.30 -4.36
C ALA A 152 -17.26 -13.08 -4.21
N VAL A 153 -17.14 -13.68 -3.05
CA VAL A 153 -15.99 -14.50 -2.73
C VAL A 153 -16.02 -15.78 -3.57
N HIS A 154 -17.22 -16.29 -3.91
CA HIS A 154 -17.38 -17.48 -4.75
C HIS A 154 -16.95 -17.26 -6.21
N ASP A 155 -17.34 -16.14 -6.83
CA ASP A 155 -16.97 -15.80 -8.22
C ASP A 155 -15.50 -15.39 -8.36
N LEU A 156 -14.93 -14.67 -7.37
CA LEU A 156 -13.49 -14.40 -7.31
C LEU A 156 -12.68 -15.68 -7.14
N ALA A 157 -13.12 -16.58 -6.24
CA ALA A 157 -12.51 -17.89 -6.09
C ALA A 157 -12.60 -18.71 -7.39
N ALA A 158 -13.74 -18.64 -8.10
CA ALA A 158 -13.91 -19.31 -9.40
C ALA A 158 -13.00 -18.71 -10.48
N LEU A 159 -12.83 -17.39 -10.54
CA LEU A 159 -11.93 -16.70 -11.47
C LEU A 159 -10.45 -17.03 -11.23
N VAL A 160 -10.03 -17.08 -9.96
CA VAL A 160 -8.67 -17.52 -9.58
C VAL A 160 -8.45 -18.98 -9.97
N LYS A 161 -9.46 -19.83 -9.79
CA LYS A 161 -9.41 -21.25 -10.19
C LYS A 161 -9.34 -21.41 -11.71
N ARG A 162 -10.00 -20.54 -12.48
CA ARG A 162 -10.02 -20.55 -13.95
C ARG A 162 -8.75 -20.02 -14.61
N ARG A 163 -7.92 -19.23 -13.91
CA ARG A 163 -6.58 -18.83 -14.38
C ARG A 163 -5.47 -19.82 -14.03
N ARG A 164 -5.73 -20.78 -13.14
CA ARG A 164 -4.78 -21.80 -12.68
C ARG A 164 -4.86 -23.14 -13.43
N GLY A 165 -5.84 -23.31 -14.32
CA GLY A 165 -5.95 -24.43 -15.26
C GLY A 165 -5.92 -23.93 -16.69
#